data_AF-A0A2N0YYU5-F1
#
_entry.id   AF-A0A2N0YYU5-F1
#
_cell.length_a   1.000
_cell.length_b   1.000
_cell.length_c   1.000
_cell.angle_alpha   90.00
_cell.angle_beta   90.00
_cell.angle_gamma   90.00
#
_symmetry.space_group_name_H-M   'P 1'
#
loop_
_entity.id
_entity.type
_entity.pdbx_description
1 polymer ?
#
loop_
_entity_poly.entity_id
_entity_poly.type
_entity_poly.pdbx_seq_one_letter_code
_entity_poly.pdbx_strand_id
1 'polypeptide(L)' 'MNIQTEDYMYEITYEDNHYIDMQFKRLDWINGVCYVTFQQMITRKWFTFEQNKLHLALAMERKLVS' A
#
# COMPACT_ATOMS: atom_id res chain seq x y z
N MET A 1 8.91 3.81 -8.12
CA MET A 1 8.29 3.51 -6.81
C MET A 1 8.89 2.21 -6.30
N ASN A 2 9.44 2.20 -5.09
CA ASN A 2 10.07 1.01 -4.51
C ASN A 2 9.14 0.48 -3.41
N ILE A 3 8.43 -0.61 -3.69
CA ILE A 3 7.55 -1.26 -2.71
C ILE A 3 8.33 -2.45 -2.16
N GLN A 4 8.60 -2.40 -0.86
CA GLN A 4 9.23 -3.50 -0.13
C GLN A 4 8.14 -4.50 0.28
N THR A 5 8.42 -5.77 0.03
CA THR A 5 7.46 -6.87 0.11
C THR A 5 7.36 -7.52 1.49
N GLU A 6 8.25 -7.18 2.44
CA GLU A 6 8.33 -7.82 3.75
C GLU A 6 7.78 -6.90 4.84
N ASP A 7 6.58 -7.19 5.36
CA ASP A 7 5.95 -6.61 6.57
C ASP A 7 5.93 -5.07 6.75
N TYR A 8 6.27 -4.33 5.71
CA TYR A 8 6.17 -2.88 5.72
C TYR A 8 4.71 -2.43 5.69
N MET A 9 4.45 -1.44 6.53
CA MET A 9 3.18 -0.74 6.60
C MET A 9 3.33 0.58 5.84
N TYR A 10 2.33 0.88 5.03
CA TYR A 10 2.30 2.06 4.21
C TYR A 10 1.17 2.99 4.64
N GLU A 11 1.43 4.28 4.51
CA GLU A 11 0.42 5.31 4.38
C GLU A 11 0.25 5.61 2.89
N ILE A 12 -1.01 5.68 2.46
CA ILE A 12 -1.41 5.90 1.08
C ILE A 12 -2.22 7.18 1.02
N THR A 13 -1.78 8.11 0.18
CA THR A 13 -2.63 9.20 -0.30
C THR A 13 -3.03 8.89 -1.73
N TYR A 14 -4.33 8.88 -1.97
CA TYR A 14 -4.91 8.66 -3.29
C TYR A 14 -6.07 9.64 -3.47
N GLU A 15 -5.93 10.56 -4.43
CA GLU A 15 -6.80 11.73 -4.56
C GLU A 15 -6.86 12.51 -3.23
N ASP A 16 -8.05 12.73 -2.68
CA ASP A 16 -8.26 13.43 -1.40
C ASP A 16 -8.43 12.48 -0.20
N ASN A 17 -8.16 11.18 -0.39
CA ASN A 17 -8.32 10.17 0.64
C ASN A 17 -6.98 9.74 1.22
N HIS A 18 -6.96 9.53 2.54
CA HIS A 18 -5.80 9.04 3.27
C HIS A 18 -6.10 7.67 3.90
N TYR A 19 -5.22 6.70 3.64
CA TYR A 19 -5.32 5.34 4.15
C TYR A 19 -4.07 4.98 4.93
N ILE A 20 -4.25 4.49 6.15
CA ILE A 20 -3.17 4.09 7.06
C ILE A 20 -3.20 2.58 7.28
N ASP A 21 -2.09 2.05 7.83
CA ASP A 21 -1.92 0.65 8.16
C ASP A 21 -2.12 -0.29 6.94
N MET A 22 -1.57 0.11 5.80
CA MET A 22 -1.76 -0.58 4.53
C MET A 22 -0.60 -1.54 4.28
N GLN A 23 -0.89 -2.84 4.22
CA GLN A 23 0.11 -3.85 3.89
C GLN A 23 0.04 -4.17 2.40
N PHE A 24 1.17 -4.08 1.71
CA PHE A 24 1.26 -4.47 0.30
C PHE A 24 0.89 -5.94 0.10
N LYS A 25 0.18 -6.24 -1.00
CA LYS A 25 -0.20 -7.61 -1.35
C LYS A 25 0.26 -8.02 -2.72
N ARG A 26 0.00 -7.22 -3.75
CA ARG A 26 0.38 -7.56 -5.13
C ARG A 26 0.39 -6.36 -6.07
N LEU A 27 1.05 -6.58 -7.21
CA LEU A 27 1.02 -5.73 -8.40
C LEU A 27 0.38 -6.50 -9.55
N ASP A 28 -0.53 -5.86 -10.27
CA ASP A 28 -1.21 -6.41 -11.43
C ASP A 28 -1.02 -5.47 -12.63
N TRP A 29 -0.75 -6.02 -13.82
CA TRP A 29 -0.70 -5.27 -15.07
C TRP A 29 -1.91 -5.62 -15.93
N ILE A 30 -2.78 -4.64 -16.18
CA ILE A 30 -4.02 -4.84 -16.95
C ILE A 30 -4.06 -3.77 -18.05
N ASN A 31 -4.09 -4.20 -19.31
CA ASN A 31 -4.14 -3.31 -20.47
C ASN A 31 -3.06 -2.20 -20.45
N GLY A 32 -1.85 -2.53 -19.96
CA GLY A 32 -0.74 -1.57 -19.88
C GLY A 32 -0.78 -0.62 -18.68
N VAL A 33 -1.80 -0.70 -17.83
CA VAL A 33 -1.88 0.05 -16.56
C VAL A 33 -1.44 -0.84 -15.41
N CYS A 34 -0.56 -0.32 -14.54
CA CYS A 34 -0.12 -1.02 -13.33
C CYS A 34 -1.01 -0.65 -12.15
N TYR A 35 -1.56 -1.66 -11.49
CA TYR A 35 -2.38 -1.56 -10.30
C TYR A 35 -1.64 -2.14 -9.10
N VAL A 36 -1.81 -1.50 -7.95
CA VAL A 36 -1.22 -1.92 -6.67
C VAL A 36 -2.35 -2.23 -5.70
N THR A 37 -2.33 -3.43 -5.13
CA THR A 37 -3.31 -3.85 -4.14
C THR A 37 -2.69 -3.90 -2.74
N PHE A 38 -3.41 -3.32 -1.79
CA PHE A 38 -3.10 -3.32 -0.37
C PHE A 38 -4.24 -3.93 0.43
N GLN A 39 -3.91 -4.47 1.59
CA GLN A 39 -4.89 -4.81 2.61
C GLN A 39 -4.70 -3.91 3.82
N GLN A 40 -5.77 -3.30 4.30
CA GLN A 40 -5.74 -2.55 5.56
C GLN A 40 -5.72 -3.54 6.72
N MET A 41 -4.78 -3.38 7.65
CA MET A 41 -4.55 -4.38 8.70
C MET A 41 -5.65 -4.46 9.75
N ILE A 42 -6.24 -3.32 10.13
CA ILE A 42 -7.30 -3.26 11.16
C ILE A 42 -8.60 -3.86 10.63
N THR A 43 -9.05 -3.39 9.46
CA THR A 43 -10.38 -3.76 8.92
C THR A 43 -10.35 -4.99 8.02
N ARG A 44 -9.14 -5.44 7.61
CA ARG A 44 -8.90 -6.49 6.61
C ARG A 44 -9.48 -6.19 5.23
N LYS A 45 -9.94 -4.96 4.99
CA LYS A 45 -10.45 -4.51 3.69
C LYS A 45 -9.33 -4.43 2.66
N TRP A 46 -9.68 -4.72 1.42
CA TRP A 46 -8.77 -4.70 0.27
C TRP A 46 -9.00 -3.43 -0.54
N PHE A 47 -7.91 -2.83 -0.99
CA PHE A 47 -7.93 -1.60 -1.78
C PHE A 47 -6.96 -1.75 -2.94
N THR A 48 -7.38 -1.34 -4.13
CA THR A 48 -6.58 -1.39 -5.36
C THR A 48 -6.52 0.00 -5.96
N PHE A 49 -5.31 0.44 -6.29
CA PHE A 49 -5.03 1.78 -6.81
C PHE A 49 -4.26 1.68 -8.12
N GLU A 50 -4.47 2.63 -9.03
CA GLU A 50 -3.55 2.83 -10.15
C GLU A 50 -2.21 3.37 -9.63
N GLN A 51 -1.11 2.72 -9.98
CA GLN A 51 0.21 3.03 -9.42
C GLN A 51 0.67 4.47 -9.69
N ASN A 52 0.29 5.02 -10.83
CA ASN A 52 0.70 6.37 -11.28
C ASN A 52 -0.03 7.51 -10.56
N LYS A 53 -1.15 7.23 -9.89
CA LYS A 53 -1.93 8.22 -9.12
C LYS A 53 -1.70 8.11 -7.61
N LEU A 54 -0.93 7.11 -7.21
CA LEU A 54 -0.69 6.71 -5.83
C LEU A 54 0.55 7.40 -5.27
N HIS A 55 0.42 7.99 -4.07
CA HIS A 55 1.56 8.40 -3.26
C HIS A 55 1.71 7.46 -2.06
N LEU A 56 2.90 6.86 -1.91
CA LEU A 56 3.26 5.97 -0.81
C LEU A 56 4.25 6.64 0.13
N ALA A 57 3.96 6.56 1.43
CA ALA A 57 4.93 6.79 2.48
C ALA A 57 5.08 5.52 3.32
N LEU A 58 6.31 5.17 3.68
CA LEU A 58 6.57 4.10 4.64
C LEU A 58 6.17 4.60 6.03
N ALA A 59 5.14 3.98 6.62
CA ALA A 59 4.92 4.09 8.05
C ALA A 59 6.05 3.31 8.71
N MET A 60 6.91 3.98 9.48
CA MET A 60 8.12 3.42 10.08
C MET A 60 7.95 1.97 10.52
N GLU A 61 8.96 1.13 10.25
CA GLU A 61 9.10 -0.21 10.81
C GLU A 61 8.65 -0.17 12.27
N ARG A 62 7.53 -0.82 12.59
CA ARG A 62 7.27 -1.18 13.98
C ARG A 62 8.42 -2.10 14.36
N LYS A 63 9.47 -1.54 14.97
CA LYS A 63 10.39 -2.30 15.81
C LYS A 63 9.50 -2.98 16.84
N LEU A 64 9.13 -4.23 16.56
CA LEU A 64 8.76 -5.19 17.57
C LEU A 64 9.97 -5.27 18.48
N VAL A 65 9.95 -4.48 19.56
CA VAL A 65 10.88 -4.66 20.67
C VAL A 65 10.60 -6.07 21.18
N SER A 66 11.60 -6.93 21.05
CA SER A 66 11.62 -8.31 21.55
C SER A 66 11.37 -8.37 23.05
#